data_AF-A0A8J7XLS0-F1
#
_entry.id   AF-A0A8J7XLS0-F1
#
_cell.length_a   1.000
_cell.length_b   1.000
_cell.length_c   1.000
_cell.angle_alpha   90.00
_cell.angle_beta   90.00
_cell.angle_gamma   90.00
#
_symmetry.space_group_name_H-M   'P 1'
#
loop_
_entity.id
_entity.type
_entity.pdbx_description
1 polymer ?
#
loop_
_entity_poly.entity_id
_entity_poly.type
_entity_poly.pdbx_seq_one_letter_code
_entity_poly.pdbx_strand_id
1 'polypeptide(L)'
;VYSHPGETERDFRMRLSQVAREKRDEEVDNLTDKYEKSVRKVENKLRRAEASLVKKKAKAGAHKKEMAVSVGESVLGMFMGRRSTRTASKAMTKYRQSKMAGMEVDEAEETVEILQDEIKGLEQELKEETEAITKQWDEVLEKIEEVPIKPRKNDVQVDVFALAWVPHWHIAYKDGKASHTELVAAY
;
A
#
# COMPACT_ATOMS: atom_id res chain seq x y z
N VAL A 1 4.30 -2.72 24.76
CA VAL A 1 5.09 -3.91 25.13
C VAL A 1 6.19 -3.45 26.08
N TYR A 2 6.40 -4.13 27.22
CA TYR A 2 7.43 -3.76 28.20
C TYR A 2 8.63 -4.72 28.11
N SER A 3 9.79 -4.27 28.60
CA SER A 3 10.98 -5.12 28.73
C SER A 3 10.79 -6.16 29.84
N HIS A 4 11.42 -7.32 29.68
CA HIS A 4 11.47 -8.34 30.73
C HIS A 4 12.52 -7.97 31.79
N PRO A 5 12.37 -8.47 33.03
CA PRO A 5 13.39 -8.28 34.06
C PRO A 5 14.75 -8.82 33.60
N GLY A 6 15.78 -7.97 33.62
CA GLY A 6 17.14 -8.33 33.20
C GLY A 6 17.37 -8.44 31.69
N GLU A 7 16.36 -8.11 30.85
CA GLU A 7 16.52 -8.03 29.39
C GLU A 7 17.42 -6.85 29.03
N THR A 8 18.42 -7.09 28.15
CA THR A 8 19.23 -5.98 27.65
C THR A 8 18.41 -5.13 26.69
N GLU A 9 18.73 -3.84 26.58
CA GLU A 9 18.06 -2.94 25.62
C GLU A 9 18.12 -3.50 24.19
N ARG A 10 19.24 -4.13 23.82
CA ARG A 10 19.42 -4.73 22.50
C ARG A 10 18.43 -5.86 22.24
N ASP A 11 18.25 -6.76 23.21
CA ASP A 11 17.36 -7.91 23.07
C ASP A 11 15.90 -7.45 23.06
N PHE A 12 15.56 -6.44 23.87
CA PHE A 12 14.25 -5.79 23.87
C PHE A 12 13.93 -5.17 22.51
N ARG A 13 14.86 -4.38 21.95
CA ARG A 13 14.73 -3.77 20.62
C ARG A 13 14.55 -4.83 19.52
N MET A 14 15.30 -5.93 19.59
CA MET A 14 15.19 -7.02 18.62
C MET A 14 13.80 -7.65 18.66
N ARG A 15 13.28 -7.96 19.85
CA ARG A 15 11.94 -8.51 20.03
C ARG A 15 10.84 -7.56 19.56
N LEU A 16 10.95 -6.27 19.87
CA LEU A 16 10.03 -5.25 19.36
C LEU A 16 10.06 -5.18 17.83
N SER A 17 11.25 -5.20 17.22
CA SER A 17 11.40 -5.16 15.76
C SER A 17 10.76 -6.38 15.09
N GLN A 18 10.86 -7.56 15.71
CA GLN A 18 10.21 -8.77 15.21
C GLN A 18 8.69 -8.65 15.29
N VAL A 19 8.14 -8.27 16.44
CA VAL A 19 6.69 -8.11 16.62
C VAL A 19 6.13 -7.05 15.68
N ALA A 20 6.85 -5.94 15.49
CA ALA A 20 6.45 -4.89 14.55
C ALA A 20 6.44 -5.39 13.10
N ARG A 21 7.43 -6.19 12.69
CA ARG A 21 7.45 -6.82 11.36
C ARG A 21 6.28 -7.77 11.18
N GLU A 22 6.05 -8.67 12.14
CA GLU A 22 4.92 -9.61 12.07
C GLU A 22 3.58 -8.87 11.95
N LYS A 23 3.38 -7.79 12.72
CA LYS A 23 2.16 -6.98 12.66
C LYS A 23 2.03 -6.18 11.37
N ARG A 24 3.12 -5.58 10.89
CA ARG A 24 3.17 -4.88 9.61
C ARG A 24 2.85 -5.83 8.46
N ASP A 25 3.47 -7.00 8.45
CA ASP A 25 3.27 -8.00 7.38
C ASP A 25 1.82 -8.51 7.40
N GLU A 26 1.24 -8.77 8.58
CA GLU A 26 -0.19 -9.09 8.73
C GLU A 26 -1.11 -7.99 8.19
N GLU A 27 -0.79 -6.72 8.46
CA GLU A 27 -1.57 -5.57 7.98
C GLU A 27 -1.46 -5.39 6.46
N VAL A 28 -0.27 -5.55 5.90
CA VAL A 28 0.01 -5.50 4.45
C VAL A 28 -0.66 -6.66 3.72
N ASP A 29 -0.66 -7.86 4.27
CA ASP A 29 -1.32 -9.02 3.68
C ASP A 29 -2.84 -8.80 3.63
N ASN A 30 -3.45 -8.34 4.72
CA ASN A 30 -4.88 -8.01 4.77
C ASN A 30 -5.26 -6.91 3.76
N LEU A 31 -4.38 -5.91 3.60
CA LEU A 31 -4.57 -4.86 2.61
C LEU A 31 -4.50 -5.41 1.18
N THR A 32 -3.46 -6.20 0.91
CA THR A 32 -3.23 -6.85 -0.39
C THR A 32 -4.43 -7.72 -0.77
N ASP A 33 -4.94 -8.55 0.15
CA ASP A 33 -6.14 -9.38 -0.06
C ASP A 33 -7.39 -8.57 -0.43
N LYS A 34 -7.55 -7.38 0.17
CA LYS A 34 -8.68 -6.48 -0.12
C LYS A 34 -8.56 -5.86 -1.51
N TYR A 35 -7.36 -5.41 -1.87
CA TYR A 35 -7.10 -4.83 -3.19
C TYR A 35 -7.15 -5.90 -4.28
N GLU A 36 -6.64 -7.11 -4.06
CA GLU A 36 -6.70 -8.21 -5.01
C GLU A 36 -8.16 -8.55 -5.37
N LYS A 37 -9.06 -8.60 -4.38
CA LYS A 37 -10.50 -8.79 -4.61
C LYS A 37 -11.10 -7.67 -5.47
N SER A 38 -10.65 -6.43 -5.26
CA SER A 38 -11.12 -5.25 -6.00
C SER A 38 -10.60 -5.26 -7.44
N VAL A 39 -9.30 -5.52 -7.64
CA VAL A 39 -8.66 -5.66 -8.95
C VAL A 39 -9.32 -6.78 -9.74
N ARG A 40 -9.47 -7.99 -9.17
CA ARG A 40 -10.17 -9.12 -9.82
C ARG A 40 -11.58 -8.76 -10.26
N LYS A 41 -12.30 -7.90 -9.53
CA LYS A 41 -13.63 -7.43 -9.91
C LYS A 41 -13.56 -6.55 -11.16
N VAL A 42 -12.59 -5.65 -11.24
CA VAL A 42 -12.39 -4.76 -12.41
C VAL A 42 -11.85 -5.55 -13.61
N GLU A 43 -10.90 -6.45 -13.43
CA GLU A 43 -10.39 -7.35 -14.48
C GLU A 43 -11.52 -8.18 -15.11
N ASN A 44 -12.44 -8.69 -14.29
CA ASN A 44 -13.61 -9.41 -14.79
C ASN A 44 -14.54 -8.52 -15.64
N LYS A 45 -14.64 -7.22 -15.34
CA LYS A 45 -15.36 -6.26 -16.18
C LYS A 45 -14.56 -5.99 -17.46
N LEU A 46 -13.24 -5.80 -17.36
CA LEU A 46 -12.35 -5.55 -18.49
C LEU A 46 -12.45 -6.68 -19.52
N ARG A 47 -12.34 -7.93 -19.07
CA ARG A 47 -12.48 -9.11 -19.93
C ARG A 47 -13.82 -9.14 -20.69
N ARG A 48 -14.91 -8.70 -20.04
CA ARG A 48 -16.24 -8.61 -20.69
C ARG A 48 -16.29 -7.45 -21.68
N ALA A 49 -15.70 -6.31 -21.33
CA ALA A 49 -15.61 -5.13 -22.19
C ALA A 49 -14.78 -5.44 -23.45
N GLU A 50 -13.63 -6.08 -23.32
CA GLU A 50 -12.79 -6.54 -24.43
C GLU A 50 -13.53 -7.52 -25.35
N ALA A 51 -14.24 -8.50 -24.78
CA ALA A 51 -15.06 -9.43 -25.56
C ALA A 51 -16.19 -8.70 -26.32
N SER A 52 -16.79 -7.66 -25.72
CA SER A 52 -17.78 -6.81 -26.37
C SER A 52 -17.16 -5.98 -27.50
N LEU A 53 -15.98 -5.41 -27.26
CA LEU A 53 -15.22 -4.64 -28.25
C LEU A 53 -14.89 -5.50 -29.47
N VAL A 54 -14.40 -6.73 -29.28
CA VAL A 54 -14.12 -7.66 -30.38
C VAL A 54 -15.39 -7.93 -31.22
N LYS A 55 -16.54 -8.16 -30.57
CA LYS A 55 -17.81 -8.37 -31.28
C LYS A 55 -18.25 -7.13 -32.06
N LYS A 56 -18.15 -5.94 -31.47
CA LYS A 56 -18.49 -4.66 -32.12
C LYS A 56 -17.56 -4.38 -33.31
N LYS A 57 -16.25 -4.59 -33.16
CA LYS A 57 -15.26 -4.50 -34.26
C LYS A 57 -15.58 -5.46 -35.40
N ALA A 58 -15.91 -6.71 -35.08
CA ALA A 58 -16.30 -7.71 -36.07
C ALA A 58 -17.58 -7.30 -36.84
N LYS A 59 -18.60 -6.76 -36.15
CA LYS A 59 -19.84 -6.26 -36.77
C LYS A 59 -19.59 -5.05 -37.67
N ALA A 60 -18.78 -4.09 -37.23
CA ALA A 60 -18.37 -2.95 -38.03
C ALA A 60 -17.58 -3.37 -39.29
N GLY A 61 -16.73 -4.39 -39.18
CA GLY A 61 -16.00 -4.98 -40.30
C GLY A 61 -16.89 -5.79 -41.26
N ALA A 62 -17.86 -6.55 -40.74
CA ALA A 62 -18.79 -7.35 -41.53
C ALA A 62 -19.70 -6.49 -42.43
N HIS A 63 -20.12 -5.31 -41.95
CA HIS A 63 -20.90 -4.38 -42.76
C HIS A 63 -20.17 -3.91 -44.02
N LYS A 64 -18.83 -3.86 -44.03
CA LYS A 64 -18.05 -3.53 -45.25
C LYS A 64 -18.16 -4.61 -46.34
N LYS A 65 -18.20 -5.90 -45.96
CA LYS A 65 -18.39 -7.01 -46.93
C LYS A 65 -19.80 -7.03 -47.51
N GLU A 66 -20.81 -6.71 -46.70
CA GLU A 66 -22.21 -6.67 -47.12
C GLU A 66 -22.52 -5.51 -48.08
N MET A 67 -21.75 -4.41 -48.00
CA MET A 67 -21.84 -3.30 -48.97
C MET A 67 -21.35 -3.71 -50.36
N ALA A 68 -20.27 -4.50 -50.46
CA ALA A 68 -19.66 -4.90 -51.73
C ALA A 68 -20.53 -5.88 -52.55
N VAL A 69 -21.38 -6.68 -51.89
CA VAL A 69 -22.26 -7.65 -52.57
C VAL A 69 -23.51 -6.99 -53.17
N SER A 70 -23.94 -5.80 -52.70
CA SER A 70 -25.19 -5.16 -53.16
C SER A 70 -25.05 -4.21 -54.36
N VAL A 71 -23.85 -4.05 -54.93
CA VAL A 71 -23.61 -3.14 -56.08
C VAL A 71 -23.85 -3.84 -57.44
N GLY A 72 -24.17 -5.14 -57.45
CA GLY A 72 -24.23 -5.97 -58.67
C GLY A 72 -25.51 -5.99 -59.52
N GLU A 73 -26.66 -5.44 -59.10
CA GLU A 73 -27.93 -5.66 -59.84
C GLU A 73 -28.67 -4.40 -60.32
N SER A 74 -28.17 -3.18 -60.08
CA SER A 74 -28.96 -1.96 -60.35
C SER A 74 -28.70 -1.25 -61.69
N VAL A 75 -27.90 -1.81 -62.61
CA VAL A 75 -27.63 -1.15 -63.91
C VAL A 75 -28.70 -1.46 -64.97
N LEU A 76 -29.58 -2.46 -64.76
CA LEU A 76 -30.58 -2.88 -65.75
C LEU A 76 -31.99 -2.23 -65.59
N GLY A 77 -32.13 -1.18 -64.77
CA GLY A 77 -33.43 -0.54 -64.51
C GLY A 77 -33.70 0.79 -65.23
N MET A 78 -32.75 1.31 -66.01
CA MET A 78 -32.80 2.72 -66.46
C MET A 78 -33.73 3.03 -67.64
N PHE A 79 -34.42 2.04 -68.23
CA PHE A 79 -35.26 2.24 -69.43
C PHE A 79 -36.77 2.23 -69.21
N MET A 80 -37.28 2.04 -67.99
CA MET A 80 -38.73 2.08 -67.74
C MET A 80 -39.08 3.22 -66.78
N GLY A 81 -39.44 4.34 -67.38
CA GLY A 81 -39.80 5.58 -66.71
C GLY A 81 -40.94 5.39 -65.71
N ARG A 82 -40.60 5.28 -64.43
CA ARG A 82 -41.52 5.59 -63.34
C ARG A 82 -40.71 6.05 -62.14
N ARG A 83 -40.82 7.34 -61.80
CA ARG A 83 -40.24 7.95 -60.60
C ARG A 83 -40.60 7.10 -59.38
N SER A 84 -39.60 6.44 -58.79
CA SER A 84 -39.70 5.84 -57.47
C SER A 84 -38.75 6.59 -56.55
N THR A 85 -39.31 7.46 -55.70
CA THR A 85 -38.60 8.19 -54.65
C THR A 85 -38.12 7.29 -53.50
N ARG A 86 -38.32 5.96 -53.58
CA ARG A 86 -37.96 4.98 -52.54
C ARG A 86 -36.51 4.49 -52.60
N THR A 87 -35.78 4.70 -53.69
CA THR A 87 -34.39 4.22 -53.85
C THR A 87 -33.35 5.14 -53.20
N ALA A 88 -33.63 6.43 -53.04
CA ALA A 88 -32.75 7.37 -52.33
C ALA A 88 -32.71 7.13 -50.80
N SER A 89 -33.82 6.66 -50.21
CA SER A 89 -33.93 6.47 -48.75
C SER A 89 -33.06 5.33 -48.21
N LYS A 90 -32.78 4.27 -49.00
CA LYS A 90 -31.97 3.13 -48.56
C LYS A 90 -30.48 3.45 -48.43
N ALA A 91 -29.95 4.35 -49.26
CA ALA A 91 -28.55 4.79 -49.19
C ALA A 91 -28.28 5.64 -47.94
N MET A 92 -29.22 6.52 -47.59
CA MET A 92 -29.11 7.41 -46.42
C MET A 92 -29.21 6.63 -45.09
N THR A 93 -30.06 5.59 -45.01
CA THR A 93 -30.15 4.71 -43.84
C THR A 93 -28.88 3.87 -43.64
N LYS A 94 -28.28 3.33 -44.71
CA LYS A 94 -27.03 2.56 -44.64
C LYS A 94 -25.83 3.41 -44.21
N TYR A 95 -25.75 4.66 -44.68
CA TYR A 95 -24.72 5.61 -44.22
C TYR A 95 -24.84 5.91 -42.72
N ARG A 96 -26.06 6.14 -42.23
CA ARG A 96 -26.32 6.36 -40.79
C ARG A 96 -25.95 5.14 -39.94
N GLN A 97 -26.26 3.93 -40.41
CA GLN A 97 -25.88 2.68 -39.72
C GLN A 97 -24.37 2.49 -39.64
N SER A 98 -23.63 2.79 -40.71
CA SER A 98 -22.16 2.69 -40.71
C SER A 98 -21.51 3.68 -39.73
N LYS A 99 -22.03 4.91 -39.64
CA LYS A 99 -21.51 5.92 -38.70
C LYS A 99 -21.75 5.51 -37.25
N MET A 100 -22.94 5.00 -36.95
CA MET A 100 -23.29 4.50 -35.61
C MET A 100 -22.42 3.30 -35.21
N ALA A 101 -22.13 2.38 -36.15
CA ALA A 101 -21.26 1.23 -35.86
C ALA A 101 -19.80 1.63 -35.53
N GLY A 102 -19.29 2.74 -36.08
CA GLY A 102 -17.99 3.30 -35.70
C GLY A 102 -18.02 3.88 -34.29
N MET A 103 -19.02 4.72 -33.99
CA MET A 103 -19.21 5.28 -32.65
C MET A 103 -19.37 4.22 -31.56
N GLU A 104 -20.07 3.12 -31.85
CA GLU A 104 -20.21 1.99 -30.92
C GLU A 104 -18.86 1.31 -30.61
N VAL A 105 -17.93 1.27 -31.57
CA VAL A 105 -16.57 0.73 -31.37
C VAL A 105 -15.74 1.70 -30.54
N ASP A 106 -15.75 2.99 -30.88
CA ASP A 106 -15.00 4.02 -30.16
C ASP A 106 -15.40 4.06 -28.67
N GLU A 107 -16.70 4.03 -28.36
CA GLU A 107 -17.23 3.96 -26.98
C GLU A 107 -16.77 2.70 -26.24
N ALA A 108 -16.65 1.56 -26.94
CA ALA A 108 -16.18 0.32 -26.35
C ALA A 108 -14.66 0.33 -26.11
N GLU A 109 -13.88 1.05 -26.93
CA GLU A 109 -12.44 1.26 -26.68
C GLU A 109 -12.24 2.15 -25.47
N GLU A 110 -12.97 3.25 -25.38
CA GLU A 110 -12.94 4.16 -24.22
C GLU A 110 -13.31 3.42 -22.92
N THR A 111 -14.33 2.54 -22.97
CA THR A 111 -14.69 1.71 -21.80
C THR A 111 -13.55 0.79 -21.36
N VAL A 112 -12.81 0.21 -22.31
CA VAL A 112 -11.65 -0.66 -22.01
C VAL A 112 -10.53 0.17 -21.39
N GLU A 113 -10.25 1.35 -21.94
CA GLU A 113 -9.23 2.27 -21.42
C GLU A 113 -9.54 2.71 -19.99
N ILE A 114 -10.77 3.13 -19.70
CA ILE A 114 -11.22 3.52 -18.35
C ILE A 114 -11.01 2.37 -17.35
N LEU A 115 -11.35 1.13 -17.72
CA LEU A 115 -11.19 -0.04 -16.85
C LEU A 115 -9.71 -0.39 -16.62
N GLN A 116 -8.85 -0.19 -17.62
CA GLN A 116 -7.40 -0.37 -17.46
C GLN A 116 -6.82 0.69 -16.52
N ASP A 117 -7.28 1.93 -16.62
CA ASP A 117 -6.84 3.01 -15.73
C ASP A 117 -7.38 2.84 -14.31
N GLU A 118 -8.60 2.30 -14.13
CA GLU A 118 -9.13 1.90 -12.82
C GLU A 118 -8.24 0.83 -12.16
N ILE A 119 -7.74 -0.15 -12.93
CA ILE A 119 -6.80 -1.17 -12.42
C ILE A 119 -5.48 -0.51 -11.98
N LYS A 120 -4.88 0.33 -12.83
CA LYS A 120 -3.63 1.02 -12.49
C LYS A 120 -3.79 1.91 -11.26
N GLY A 121 -4.93 2.59 -11.14
CA GLY A 121 -5.26 3.41 -9.97
C GLY A 121 -5.28 2.57 -8.69
N LEU A 122 -5.96 1.42 -8.71
CA LEU A 122 -6.01 0.50 -7.57
C LEU A 122 -4.63 -0.06 -7.21
N GLU A 123 -3.80 -0.40 -8.20
CA GLU A 123 -2.43 -0.87 -7.97
C GLU A 123 -1.56 0.23 -7.33
N GLN A 124 -1.73 1.48 -7.77
CA GLN A 124 -1.00 2.61 -7.21
C GLN A 124 -1.46 2.94 -5.78
N GLU A 125 -2.76 2.96 -5.52
CA GLU A 125 -3.31 3.13 -4.17
C GLU A 125 -2.78 2.05 -3.21
N LEU A 126 -2.78 0.78 -3.64
CA LEU A 126 -2.21 -0.32 -2.84
C LEU A 126 -0.75 -0.05 -2.48
N LYS A 127 0.05 0.43 -3.44
CA LYS A 127 1.46 0.74 -3.21
C LYS A 127 1.63 1.88 -2.21
N GLU A 128 0.87 2.97 -2.38
CA GLU A 128 0.91 4.13 -1.49
C GLU A 128 0.47 3.78 -0.06
N GLU A 129 -0.59 3.01 0.10
CA GLU A 129 -1.06 2.55 1.42
C GLU A 129 -0.07 1.58 2.08
N THR A 130 0.57 0.69 1.31
CA THR A 130 1.61 -0.22 1.82
C THR A 130 2.84 0.54 2.31
N GLU A 131 3.25 1.58 1.58
CA GLU A 131 4.35 2.48 1.98
C GLU A 131 3.98 3.26 3.25
N ALA A 132 2.73 3.72 3.38
CA ALA A 132 2.25 4.40 4.56
C ALA A 132 2.25 3.50 5.80
N ILE A 133 1.79 2.26 5.69
CA ILE A 133 1.85 1.25 6.77
C ILE A 133 3.31 1.03 7.19
N THR A 134 4.21 0.83 6.22
CA THR A 134 5.63 0.62 6.51
C THR A 134 6.22 1.78 7.30
N LYS A 135 5.97 3.01 6.86
CA LYS A 135 6.45 4.22 7.53
C LYS A 135 5.89 4.38 8.94
N GLN A 136 4.61 4.09 9.14
CA GLN A 136 3.97 4.14 10.45
C GLN A 136 4.64 3.19 11.44
N TRP A 137 4.96 1.96 11.02
CA TRP A 137 5.63 0.98 11.88
C TRP A 137 7.10 1.35 12.17
N ASP A 138 7.80 1.93 11.21
CA ASP A 138 9.16 2.45 11.42
C ASP A 138 9.16 3.60 12.46
N GLU A 139 8.22 4.54 12.37
CA GLU A 139 8.07 5.65 13.35
C GLU A 139 7.73 5.14 14.77
N VAL A 140 6.97 4.05 14.88
CA VAL A 140 6.65 3.44 16.19
C VAL A 140 7.89 2.79 16.81
N LEU A 141 8.75 2.17 15.99
CA LEU A 141 9.99 1.54 16.46
C LEU A 141 11.04 2.55 16.94
N GLU A 142 11.01 3.79 16.46
CA GLU A 142 11.90 4.86 16.93
C GLU A 142 11.53 5.39 18.33
N LYS A 143 10.26 5.27 18.74
CA LYS A 143 9.73 5.81 20.01
C LYS A 143 9.91 4.85 21.18
N ILE A 144 11.15 4.50 21.49
CA ILE A 144 11.48 3.70 22.68
C ILE A 144 11.77 4.63 23.86
N GLU A 145 10.93 4.57 24.88
CA GLU A 145 11.07 5.37 26.10
C GLU A 145 11.54 4.51 27.28
N GLU A 146 12.53 5.02 28.02
CA GLU A 146 12.93 4.43 29.29
C GLU A 146 12.06 5.02 30.42
N VAL A 147 11.37 4.15 31.15
CA VAL A 147 10.56 4.54 32.31
C VAL A 147 11.28 4.11 33.58
N PRO A 148 11.95 5.03 34.30
CA PRO A 148 12.66 4.69 35.53
C PRO A 148 11.65 4.40 36.65
N ILE A 149 11.62 3.15 37.14
CA ILE A 149 10.82 2.75 38.29
C ILE A 149 11.63 3.02 39.56
N LYS A 150 11.44 4.20 40.17
CA LYS A 150 12.05 4.54 41.46
C LYS A 150 11.20 3.99 42.61
N PRO A 151 11.80 3.33 43.61
CA PRO A 151 11.07 2.95 44.82
C PRO A 151 10.56 4.22 45.52
N ARG A 152 9.33 4.18 46.04
CA ARG A 152 8.81 5.30 46.83
C ARG A 152 9.45 5.27 48.21
N LYS A 153 9.50 6.42 48.89
CA LYS A 153 10.02 6.50 50.28
C LYS A 153 9.30 5.55 51.23
N ASN A 154 8.01 5.32 51.02
CA ASN A 154 7.20 4.39 51.82
C ASN A 154 7.48 2.91 51.50
N ASP A 155 8.11 2.62 50.36
CA ASP A 155 8.46 1.25 49.94
C ASP A 155 9.86 0.85 50.44
N VAL A 156 10.59 1.78 51.09
CA VAL A 156 11.91 1.53 51.66
C VAL A 156 11.77 1.23 53.15
N GLN A 157 11.93 -0.02 53.52
CA GLN A 157 12.03 -0.44 54.91
C GLN A 157 13.50 -0.42 55.34
N VAL A 158 13.84 0.42 56.33
CA VAL A 158 15.17 0.46 56.93
C VAL A 158 15.17 -0.47 58.13
N ASP A 159 15.72 -1.68 57.97
CA ASP A 159 15.73 -2.67 59.05
C ASP A 159 16.76 -2.34 60.14
N VAL A 160 17.87 -1.70 59.78
CA VAL A 160 18.92 -1.30 60.72
C VAL A 160 19.41 0.10 60.41
N PHE A 161 19.29 0.98 61.40
CA PHE A 161 19.93 2.28 61.42
C PHE A 161 20.80 2.38 62.68
N ALA A 162 22.12 2.45 62.51
CA ALA A 162 23.06 2.44 63.61
C ALA A 162 24.17 3.49 63.39
N LEU A 163 24.66 4.05 64.49
CA LEU A 163 25.85 4.88 64.51
C LEU A 163 27.08 3.98 64.66
N ALA A 164 27.97 3.98 63.67
CA ALA A 164 29.24 3.26 63.75
C ALA A 164 30.38 4.23 64.06
N TRP A 165 31.24 3.86 65.01
CA TRP A 165 32.52 4.52 65.21
C TRP A 165 33.56 3.86 64.30
N VAL A 166 34.21 4.65 63.46
CA VAL A 166 35.35 4.21 62.65
C VAL A 166 36.63 4.73 63.31
N PRO A 167 37.33 3.90 64.10
CA PRO A 167 38.54 4.34 64.77
C PRO A 167 39.64 4.60 63.75
N HIS A 168 40.38 5.70 63.95
CA HIS A 168 41.57 6.02 63.18
C HIS A 168 42.72 6.27 64.15
N TRP A 169 43.90 5.75 63.83
CA TRP A 169 45.13 6.10 64.51
C TRP A 169 45.66 7.41 63.95
N HIS A 170 46.01 8.32 64.85
CA HIS A 170 46.72 9.54 64.53
C HIS A 170 48.21 9.33 64.84
N ILE A 171 48.98 9.00 63.81
CA ILE A 171 50.40 8.67 63.94
C ILE A 171 51.20 9.94 63.60
N ALA A 172 52.01 10.38 64.55
CA ALA A 172 53.00 11.43 64.30
C ALA A 172 54.40 10.80 64.36
N TYR A 173 55.17 10.92 63.28
CA TYR A 173 56.54 10.41 63.21
C TYR A 173 57.49 11.46 62.65
N LYS A 174 58.77 11.34 63.01
CA LYS A 174 59.82 12.23 62.50
C LYS A 174 60.58 11.51 61.38
N ASP A 175 60.64 12.16 60.23
CA ASP A 175 61.53 11.77 59.15
C ASP A 175 62.65 12.82 59.05
N GLY A 176 63.80 12.50 59.64
CA GLY A 176 64.90 13.46 59.84
C GLY A 176 64.47 14.65 60.70
N LYS A 177 64.46 15.85 60.12
CA LYS A 177 64.02 17.10 60.79
C LYS A 177 62.53 17.43 60.56
N ALA A 178 61.85 16.74 59.64
CA ALA A 178 60.45 16.97 59.35
C ALA A 178 59.56 16.12 60.27
N SER A 179 58.45 16.69 60.74
CA SER A 179 57.42 15.94 61.47
C SER A 179 56.25 15.71 60.53
N HIS A 180 55.86 14.45 60.38
CA HIS A 180 54.74 14.02 59.56
C HIS A 180 53.61 13.52 60.46
N THR A 181 52.39 13.71 59.99
CA THR A 181 51.18 13.24 60.64
C THR A 181 50.35 12.51 59.61
N GLU A 182 49.94 11.28 59.94
CA GLU A 182 49.04 10.47 59.11
C GLU A 182 47.87 9.94 59.93
N LEU A 183 46.71 9.86 59.28
CA LEU A 183 45.53 9.19 59.78
C LEU A 183 45.43 7.83 59.12
N VAL A 184 45.55 6.77 59.91
CA VAL A 184 45.48 5.38 59.41
C VAL A 184 44.24 4.72 59.99
N ALA A 185 43.49 4.00 59.17
CA ALA A 185 42.37 3.18 59.62
C ALA A 185 42.82 2.21 60.72
N ALA A 186 42.07 2.11 61.81
CA ALA A 186 42.41 1.23 62.94
C ALA A 186 41.79 -0.18 62.84
N TYR A 187 41.42 -0.60 61.63
CA TYR A 187 40.82 -1.91 61.31
C TYR A 187 41.63 -2.66 60.25
#